data_AF-A0A1H9RL54-F1
#
_entry.id   AF-A0A1H9RL54-F1
#
_cell.length_a   1.000
_cell.length_b   1.000
_cell.length_c   1.000
_cell.angle_alpha   90.00
_cell.angle_beta   90.00
_cell.angle_gamma   90.00
#
_symmetry.space_group_name_H-M   'P 1'
#
loop_
_entity.id
_entity.type
_entity.pdbx_description
1 polymer ?
#
loop_
_entity_poly.entity_id
_entity_poly.type
_entity_poly.pdbx_seq_one_letter_code
_entity_poly.pdbx_strand_id
1 'polypeptide(L)'
;MHADFPKLYSEISTDGAQRALRWTAIEAITKSSWKRAQGEMLARLVFGTKSPPGGHHEDELEEALVAFHQAFSEADPSIEQGARQNQVLAAGVVLQYLGSNSLVALAMITTACGGARKLVLPVDLVTLAENALSRLGASRRVRPDLSKISIPAPEFDFEPDFSGVVHNSPITFKTVFDQFTETVGEALTDLVDKFNESTKVLVETGKKADEELDLLSWVLGQRSLLSNQSFADLPLSERPLVFAHDLASLTKIFPGPNSIPGLLSRAGVKATGKIKIVDAVNAVSDDWTSAVLKGRKPSPVTSPVHFALLRRQETGAGEGWYAGWSATTGIDVGATMSPIALAEQFYREILWLR
;
A
#
# COMPACT_ATOMS: atom_id res chain seq x y z
N MET A 1 8.02 -18.98 9.79
CA MET A 1 6.58 -19.31 9.79
C MET A 1 5.81 -18.34 10.67
N HIS A 2 4.73 -17.73 10.16
CA HIS A 2 3.86 -16.86 10.96
C HIS A 2 3.11 -17.67 12.02
N ALA A 3 2.93 -17.10 13.23
CA ALA A 3 2.35 -17.81 14.37
C ALA A 3 0.90 -18.30 14.14
N ASP A 4 0.11 -17.53 13.39
CA ASP A 4 -1.28 -17.88 13.07
C ASP A 4 -1.44 -18.86 11.91
N PHE A 5 -0.38 -19.14 11.13
CA PHE A 5 -0.50 -20.00 9.95
C PHE A 5 -0.90 -21.45 10.29
N PRO A 6 -0.37 -22.11 11.34
CA PRO A 6 -0.85 -23.41 11.78
C PRO A 6 -2.37 -23.48 12.02
N LYS A 7 -2.95 -22.48 12.69
CA LYS A 7 -4.39 -22.39 12.98
C LYS A 7 -5.21 -22.17 11.70
N LEU A 8 -4.69 -21.37 10.79
CA LEU A 8 -5.32 -21.13 9.49
C LEU A 8 -5.29 -22.39 8.62
N TYR A 9 -4.17 -23.11 8.60
CA TYR A 9 -3.95 -24.28 7.77
C TYR A 9 -4.75 -25.51 8.21
N SER A 10 -5.05 -25.64 9.51
CA SER A 10 -5.85 -26.75 10.05
C SER A 10 -7.27 -26.85 9.46
N GLU A 11 -7.74 -25.80 8.79
CA GLU A 11 -9.01 -25.80 8.03
C GLU A 11 -8.98 -26.70 6.80
N ILE A 12 -7.80 -27.00 6.25
CA ILE A 12 -7.65 -27.75 5.00
C ILE A 12 -6.81 -29.01 5.17
N SER A 13 -5.89 -29.07 6.13
CA SER A 13 -5.10 -30.25 6.45
C SER A 13 -4.47 -30.16 7.84
N THR A 14 -4.30 -31.30 8.49
CA THR A 14 -3.59 -31.43 9.78
C THR A 14 -2.14 -31.93 9.59
N ASP A 15 -1.73 -32.22 8.36
CA ASP A 15 -0.39 -32.72 8.05
C ASP A 15 0.67 -31.63 8.19
N GLY A 16 1.55 -31.82 9.17
CA GLY A 16 2.66 -30.91 9.46
C GLY A 16 3.73 -30.86 8.36
N ALA A 17 3.94 -31.95 7.62
CA ALA A 17 4.92 -32.01 6.53
C ALA A 17 4.44 -31.22 5.31
N GLN A 18 3.20 -31.45 4.87
CA GLN A 18 2.58 -30.64 3.80
C GLN A 18 2.52 -29.16 4.18
N ARG A 19 2.21 -28.83 5.43
CA ARG A 19 2.22 -27.45 5.92
C ARG A 19 3.59 -26.79 5.77
N ALA A 20 4.67 -27.50 6.05
CA ALA A 20 6.03 -26.98 5.92
C ALA A 20 6.38 -26.70 4.44
N LEU A 21 6.06 -27.63 3.53
CA LEU A 21 6.26 -27.45 2.09
C LEU A 21 5.50 -26.23 1.55
N ARG A 22 4.22 -26.11 1.89
CA ARG A 22 3.39 -24.97 1.47
C ARG A 22 3.84 -23.65 2.09
N TRP A 23 4.45 -23.68 3.26
CA TRP A 23 5.07 -22.48 3.84
C TRP A 23 6.30 -22.02 3.04
N THR A 24 7.10 -22.94 2.50
CA THR A 24 8.20 -22.59 1.59
C THR A 24 7.68 -21.87 0.34
N ALA A 25 6.55 -22.28 -0.23
CA ALA A 25 5.90 -21.53 -1.32
C ALA A 25 5.47 -20.11 -0.90
N ILE A 26 4.90 -19.95 0.31
CA ILE A 26 4.54 -18.64 0.86
C ILE A 26 5.78 -17.74 0.98
N GLU A 27 6.90 -18.26 1.47
CA GLU A 27 8.15 -17.52 1.57
C GLU A 27 8.71 -17.15 0.20
N ALA A 28 8.62 -18.05 -0.79
CA ALA A 28 9.05 -17.76 -2.16
C ALA A 28 8.21 -16.64 -2.79
N ILE A 29 6.88 -16.74 -2.69
CA ILE A 29 5.94 -15.71 -3.18
C ILE A 29 6.21 -14.36 -2.48
N THR A 30 6.46 -14.36 -1.18
CA THR A 30 6.66 -13.10 -0.44
C THR A 30 8.04 -12.46 -0.66
N LYS A 31 9.02 -13.21 -1.17
CA LYS A 31 10.33 -12.71 -1.58
C LYS A 31 10.34 -12.12 -3.00
N SER A 32 9.39 -12.49 -3.86
CA SER A 32 9.32 -11.94 -5.22
C SER A 32 8.91 -10.46 -5.22
N SER A 33 9.20 -9.76 -6.32
CA SER A 33 8.78 -8.37 -6.49
C SER A 33 7.26 -8.25 -6.42
N TRP A 34 6.79 -7.35 -5.56
CA TRP A 34 5.36 -7.11 -5.36
C TRP A 34 4.73 -6.42 -6.59
N LYS A 35 3.58 -6.92 -7.03
CA LYS A 35 2.74 -6.30 -8.06
C LYS A 35 1.33 -6.01 -7.53
N ARG A 36 0.69 -4.93 -8.00
CA ARG A 36 -0.70 -4.60 -7.60
C ARG A 36 -1.68 -5.72 -7.96
N ALA A 37 -1.53 -6.32 -9.14
CA ALA A 37 -2.34 -7.47 -9.58
C ALA A 37 -2.28 -8.65 -8.61
N GLN A 38 -1.12 -8.90 -7.99
CA GLN A 38 -0.96 -9.93 -6.96
C GLN A 38 -1.81 -9.61 -5.72
N GLY A 39 -1.86 -8.35 -5.28
CA GLY A 39 -2.71 -7.95 -4.14
C GLY A 39 -4.20 -8.02 -4.42
N GLU A 40 -4.60 -7.65 -5.63
CA GLU A 40 -5.97 -7.86 -6.12
C GLU A 40 -6.33 -9.35 -6.13
N MET A 41 -5.46 -10.20 -6.67
CA MET A 41 -5.65 -11.65 -6.73
C MET A 41 -5.77 -12.24 -5.32
N LEU A 42 -4.88 -11.87 -4.40
CA LEU A 42 -4.94 -12.33 -3.02
C LEU A 42 -6.23 -11.89 -2.33
N ALA A 43 -6.66 -10.63 -2.53
CA ALA A 43 -7.93 -10.15 -1.99
C ALA A 43 -9.12 -10.96 -2.51
N ARG A 44 -9.13 -11.27 -3.81
CA ARG A 44 -10.20 -12.08 -4.42
C ARG A 44 -10.24 -13.49 -3.87
N LEU A 45 -9.09 -14.16 -3.75
CA LEU A 45 -9.00 -15.51 -3.19
C LEU A 45 -9.44 -15.52 -1.72
N VAL A 46 -8.94 -14.59 -0.92
CA VAL A 46 -9.23 -14.49 0.53
C VAL A 46 -10.72 -14.25 0.78
N PHE A 47 -11.37 -13.36 0.03
CA PHE A 47 -12.79 -13.06 0.20
C PHE A 47 -13.72 -13.97 -0.61
N GLY A 48 -13.18 -14.87 -1.44
CA GLY A 48 -13.96 -15.75 -2.30
C GLY A 48 -14.79 -15.00 -3.35
N THR A 49 -14.37 -13.80 -3.76
CA THR A 49 -15.08 -12.99 -4.75
C THR A 49 -14.77 -13.48 -6.16
N LYS A 50 -15.80 -13.63 -7.00
CA LYS A 50 -15.63 -14.04 -8.40
C LYS A 50 -15.08 -12.89 -9.26
N SER A 51 -14.41 -13.25 -10.36
CA SER A 51 -14.10 -12.29 -11.42
C SER A 51 -15.40 -11.81 -12.09
N PRO A 52 -15.60 -10.49 -12.29
CA PRO A 52 -16.74 -9.99 -13.04
C PRO A 52 -16.69 -10.53 -14.48
N PRO A 53 -17.82 -10.84 -15.12
CA PRO A 53 -17.86 -11.10 -16.55
C PRO A 53 -17.59 -9.79 -17.31
N GLY A 54 -16.38 -9.63 -17.85
CA GLY A 54 -16.01 -8.52 -18.73
C GLY A 54 -14.76 -7.73 -18.32
N GLY A 55 -13.57 -8.26 -18.64
CA GLY A 55 -12.71 -7.62 -19.65
C GLY A 55 -11.84 -6.43 -19.25
N HIS A 56 -11.72 -6.08 -17.97
CA HIS A 56 -10.74 -5.09 -17.52
C HIS A 56 -9.87 -5.71 -16.42
N HIS A 57 -8.61 -6.01 -16.76
CA HIS A 57 -7.56 -6.55 -15.88
C HIS A 57 -7.48 -8.08 -15.69
N GLU A 58 -7.97 -8.87 -16.65
CA GLU A 58 -7.88 -10.33 -16.54
C GLU A 58 -6.44 -10.83 -16.76
N ASP A 59 -5.68 -10.33 -17.74
CA ASP A 59 -4.38 -10.92 -18.09
C ASP A 59 -3.36 -10.89 -16.93
N GLU A 60 -3.08 -9.73 -16.34
CA GLU A 60 -2.13 -9.64 -15.20
C GLU A 60 -2.63 -10.38 -13.94
N LEU A 61 -3.95 -10.47 -13.76
CA LEU A 61 -4.57 -11.15 -12.63
C LEU A 61 -4.53 -12.66 -12.81
N GLU A 62 -4.76 -13.14 -14.03
CA GLU A 62 -4.66 -14.53 -14.46
C GLU A 62 -3.21 -14.98 -14.39
N GLU A 63 -2.26 -14.19 -14.90
CA GLU A 63 -0.83 -14.41 -14.71
C GLU A 63 -0.45 -14.53 -13.23
N ALA A 64 -0.96 -13.63 -12.38
CA ALA A 64 -0.71 -13.68 -10.94
C ALA A 64 -1.33 -14.93 -10.29
N LEU A 65 -2.50 -15.37 -10.73
CA LEU A 65 -3.17 -16.58 -10.25
C LEU A 65 -2.42 -17.85 -10.69
N VAL A 66 -1.99 -17.91 -11.95
CA VAL A 66 -1.19 -19.02 -12.49
C VAL A 66 0.14 -19.11 -11.74
N ALA A 67 0.84 -17.98 -11.55
CA ALA A 67 2.08 -17.94 -10.79
C ALA A 67 1.88 -18.38 -9.33
N PHE A 68 0.76 -17.98 -8.71
CA PHE A 68 0.38 -18.44 -7.38
C PHE A 68 0.19 -19.95 -7.33
N HIS A 69 -0.59 -20.54 -8.24
CA HIS A 69 -0.82 -21.99 -8.29
C HIS A 69 0.44 -22.78 -8.62
N GLN A 70 1.29 -22.25 -9.51
CA GLN A 70 2.56 -22.85 -9.87
C GLN A 70 3.50 -22.91 -8.67
N ALA A 71 3.67 -21.81 -7.92
CA ALA A 71 4.53 -21.77 -6.74
C ALA A 71 4.16 -22.83 -5.69
N PHE A 72 2.86 -23.06 -5.49
CA PHE A 72 2.41 -24.10 -4.55
C PHE A 72 2.54 -25.52 -5.13
N SER A 73 2.28 -25.72 -6.43
CA SER A 73 2.46 -27.03 -7.08
C SER A 73 3.92 -27.48 -7.15
N GLU A 74 4.85 -26.53 -7.33
CA GLU A 74 6.29 -26.80 -7.31
C GLU A 74 6.78 -27.19 -5.91
N ALA A 75 6.26 -26.55 -4.86
CA ALA A 75 6.63 -26.84 -3.48
C ALA A 75 5.97 -28.11 -2.93
N ASP A 76 4.72 -28.38 -3.33
CA ASP A 76 3.94 -29.54 -2.91
C ASP A 76 3.24 -30.18 -4.14
N PRO A 77 3.87 -31.17 -4.81
CA PRO A 77 3.26 -31.86 -5.95
C PRO A 77 1.97 -32.62 -5.62
N SER A 78 1.67 -32.86 -4.34
CA SER A 78 0.43 -33.51 -3.90
C SER A 78 -0.75 -32.54 -3.77
N ILE A 79 -0.54 -31.26 -4.09
CA ILE A 79 -1.53 -30.23 -3.89
C ILE A 79 -2.74 -30.37 -4.84
N GLU A 80 -3.93 -30.54 -4.26
CA GLU A 80 -5.18 -30.49 -5.01
C GLU A 80 -5.68 -29.04 -5.16
N GLN A 81 -6.25 -28.72 -6.32
CA GLN A 81 -6.83 -27.40 -6.55
C GLN A 81 -8.24 -27.33 -5.95
N GLY A 82 -8.47 -26.34 -5.08
CA GLY A 82 -9.77 -26.16 -4.42
C GLY A 82 -9.98 -24.73 -3.94
N ALA A 83 -11.20 -24.22 -4.04
CA ALA A 83 -11.53 -22.83 -3.68
C ALA A 83 -11.17 -22.51 -2.21
N ARG A 84 -11.52 -23.41 -1.28
CA ARG A 84 -11.20 -23.24 0.15
C ARG A 84 -9.70 -23.30 0.41
N GLN A 85 -9.00 -24.17 -0.30
CA GLN A 85 -7.56 -24.29 -0.21
C GLN A 85 -6.84 -23.04 -0.71
N ASN A 86 -7.25 -22.53 -1.87
CA ASN A 86 -6.72 -21.27 -2.40
C ASN A 86 -6.98 -20.10 -1.45
N GLN A 87 -8.16 -20.04 -0.82
CA GLN A 87 -8.48 -19.03 0.18
C GLN A 87 -7.55 -19.09 1.40
N VAL A 88 -7.33 -20.27 1.96
CA VAL A 88 -6.45 -20.48 3.13
C VAL A 88 -5.00 -20.17 2.80
N LEU A 89 -4.50 -20.63 1.65
CA LEU A 89 -3.12 -20.38 1.23
C LEU A 89 -2.89 -18.90 0.89
N ALA A 90 -3.84 -18.25 0.22
CA ALA A 90 -3.78 -16.81 -0.04
C ALA A 90 -3.77 -16.01 1.26
N ALA A 91 -4.58 -16.39 2.26
CA ALA A 91 -4.53 -15.77 3.58
C ALA A 91 -3.18 -15.99 4.28
N GLY A 92 -2.53 -17.14 4.09
CA GLY A 92 -1.16 -17.38 4.54
C GLY A 92 -0.14 -16.43 3.91
N VAL A 93 -0.24 -16.21 2.60
CA VAL A 93 0.58 -15.23 1.87
C VAL A 93 0.34 -13.81 2.40
N VAL A 94 -0.92 -13.42 2.60
CA VAL A 94 -1.27 -12.11 3.16
C VAL A 94 -0.67 -11.94 4.56
N LEU A 95 -0.83 -12.91 5.46
CA LEU A 95 -0.26 -12.87 6.82
C LEU A 95 1.24 -12.59 6.80
N GLN A 96 1.97 -13.25 5.90
CA GLN A 96 3.40 -13.03 5.75
C GLN A 96 3.72 -11.62 5.25
N TYR A 97 2.95 -11.10 4.29
CA TYR A 97 3.12 -9.75 3.78
C TYR A 97 2.76 -8.62 4.76
N LEU A 98 1.80 -8.84 5.66
CA LEU A 98 1.37 -7.82 6.64
C LEU A 98 2.51 -7.31 7.54
N GLY A 99 3.62 -8.06 7.64
CA GLY A 99 4.82 -7.62 8.35
C GLY A 99 5.52 -6.41 7.72
N SER A 100 5.49 -6.28 6.38
CA SER A 100 6.36 -5.36 5.64
C SER A 100 5.65 -4.56 4.53
N ASN A 101 4.51 -5.05 4.03
CA ASN A 101 3.86 -4.50 2.84
C ASN A 101 2.51 -3.82 3.17
N SER A 102 2.51 -2.49 3.16
CA SER A 102 1.31 -1.69 3.41
C SER A 102 0.25 -1.80 2.32
N LEU A 103 0.62 -2.10 1.07
CA LEU A 103 -0.35 -2.20 -0.03
C LEU A 103 -1.23 -3.45 0.12
N VAL A 104 -0.65 -4.55 0.62
CA VAL A 104 -1.41 -5.77 0.94
C VAL A 104 -2.44 -5.48 2.03
N ALA A 105 -2.01 -4.78 3.08
CA ALA A 105 -2.89 -4.40 4.18
C ALA A 105 -4.02 -3.46 3.70
N LEU A 106 -3.71 -2.48 2.83
CA LEU A 106 -4.71 -1.64 2.19
C LEU A 106 -5.72 -2.47 1.40
N ALA A 107 -5.27 -3.39 0.54
CA ALA A 107 -6.14 -4.24 -0.26
C ALA A 107 -7.11 -5.08 0.59
N MET A 108 -6.66 -5.65 1.72
CA MET A 108 -7.54 -6.41 2.61
C MET A 108 -8.62 -5.54 3.23
N ILE A 109 -8.24 -4.38 3.74
CA ILE A 109 -9.14 -3.46 4.43
C ILE A 109 -10.15 -2.86 3.45
N THR A 110 -9.69 -2.40 2.30
CA THR A 110 -10.59 -1.81 1.30
C THR A 110 -11.54 -2.85 0.74
N THR A 111 -11.11 -4.11 0.62
CA THR A 111 -11.99 -5.22 0.22
C THR A 111 -13.03 -5.54 1.29
N ALA A 112 -12.69 -5.46 2.57
CA ALA A 112 -13.67 -5.63 3.66
C ALA A 112 -14.76 -4.55 3.66
N CYS A 113 -14.46 -3.36 3.14
CA CYS A 113 -15.38 -2.23 2.98
C CYS A 113 -16.15 -1.91 4.27
N GLY A 114 -15.43 -1.64 5.36
CA GLY A 114 -16.04 -1.36 6.67
C GLY A 114 -16.87 -2.52 7.23
N GLY A 115 -16.57 -3.76 6.84
CA GLY A 115 -17.31 -4.97 7.26
C GLY A 115 -18.53 -5.31 6.41
N ALA A 116 -18.80 -4.54 5.35
CA ALA A 116 -19.86 -4.87 4.40
C ALA A 116 -19.58 -6.19 3.66
N ARG A 117 -18.31 -6.55 3.49
CA ARG A 117 -17.90 -7.91 3.11
C ARG A 117 -17.35 -8.66 4.30
N LYS A 118 -17.94 -9.82 4.57
CA LYS A 118 -17.51 -10.70 5.66
C LYS A 118 -16.46 -11.69 5.17
N LEU A 119 -15.40 -11.81 5.95
CA LEU A 119 -14.36 -12.80 5.73
C LEU A 119 -14.66 -14.05 6.57
N VAL A 120 -14.61 -15.23 5.95
CA VAL A 120 -14.89 -16.51 6.62
C VAL A 120 -13.58 -17.29 6.80
N LEU A 121 -12.76 -16.86 7.78
CA LEU A 121 -11.50 -17.50 8.13
C LEU A 121 -11.36 -17.61 9.66
N PRO A 122 -10.61 -18.58 10.20
CA PRO A 122 -10.38 -18.74 11.64
C PRO A 122 -9.48 -17.66 12.26
N VAL A 123 -8.96 -16.74 11.44
CA VAL A 123 -8.08 -15.63 11.82
C VAL A 123 -8.70 -14.34 11.34
N ASP A 124 -8.71 -13.32 12.21
CA ASP A 124 -9.21 -11.98 11.87
C ASP A 124 -8.17 -11.19 11.06
N LEU A 125 -8.11 -11.52 9.76
CA LEU A 125 -7.14 -10.93 8.85
C LEU A 125 -7.36 -9.43 8.65
N VAL A 126 -8.60 -8.94 8.78
CA VAL A 126 -8.94 -7.53 8.59
C VAL A 126 -8.35 -6.72 9.75
N THR A 127 -8.58 -7.13 11.00
CA THR A 127 -7.96 -6.46 12.16
C THR A 127 -6.44 -6.57 12.14
N LEU A 128 -5.87 -7.72 11.71
CA LEU A 128 -4.42 -7.83 11.53
C LEU A 128 -3.89 -6.84 10.48
N ALA A 129 -4.62 -6.64 9.38
CA ALA A 129 -4.26 -5.66 8.37
C ALA A 129 -4.35 -4.22 8.91
N GLU A 130 -5.36 -3.89 9.70
CA GLU A 130 -5.49 -2.57 10.34
C GLU A 130 -4.33 -2.29 11.30
N ASN A 131 -3.99 -3.27 12.13
CA ASN A 131 -2.84 -3.20 13.04
C ASN A 131 -1.52 -3.04 12.27
N ALA A 132 -1.37 -3.75 11.15
CA ALA A 132 -0.21 -3.63 10.27
C ALA A 132 -0.11 -2.23 9.65
N LEU A 133 -1.21 -1.67 9.13
CA LEU A 133 -1.22 -0.29 8.63
C LEU A 133 -0.86 0.71 9.72
N SER A 134 -1.43 0.56 10.91
CA SER A 134 -1.16 1.46 12.03
C SER A 134 0.32 1.45 12.43
N ARG A 135 0.90 0.24 12.55
CA ARG A 135 2.32 0.04 12.86
C ARG A 135 3.23 0.60 11.78
N LEU A 136 2.98 0.27 10.51
CA LEU A 136 3.78 0.75 9.37
C LEU A 136 3.65 2.26 9.17
N GLY A 137 2.46 2.82 9.38
CA GLY A 137 2.18 4.26 9.30
C GLY A 137 2.95 5.05 10.36
N ALA A 138 3.03 4.52 11.58
CA ALA A 138 3.82 5.10 12.67
C ALA A 138 5.32 4.94 12.41
N SER A 139 5.80 3.73 12.08
CA SER A 139 7.23 3.47 11.91
C SER A 139 7.85 4.28 10.76
N ARG A 140 7.11 4.48 9.67
CA ARG A 140 7.58 5.26 8.51
C ARG A 140 7.61 6.77 8.76
N ARG A 141 7.02 7.26 9.85
CA ARG A 141 7.00 8.69 10.24
C ARG A 141 7.84 9.02 11.46
N VAL A 142 8.62 8.06 11.98
CA VAL A 142 9.64 8.38 12.98
C VAL A 142 10.64 9.35 12.36
N ARG A 143 10.85 10.49 13.03
CA ARG A 143 11.83 11.49 12.62
C ARG A 143 13.23 11.00 13.02
N PRO A 144 14.18 10.94 12.08
CA PRO A 144 15.55 10.63 12.43
C PRO A 144 16.16 11.80 13.23
N ASP A 145 17.12 11.47 14.07
CA ASP A 145 17.92 12.47 14.76
C ASP A 145 19.01 12.98 13.82
N LEU A 146 18.75 14.12 13.17
CA LEU A 146 19.66 14.70 12.18
C LEU A 146 21.01 15.13 12.78
N SER A 147 21.09 15.32 14.10
CA SER A 147 22.36 15.64 14.77
C SER A 147 23.38 14.50 14.71
N LYS A 148 22.93 13.28 14.40
CA LYS A 148 23.78 12.09 14.25
C LYS A 148 24.31 11.88 12.83
N ILE A 149 23.86 12.68 11.86
CA ILE A 149 24.39 12.62 10.50
C ILE A 149 25.75 13.30 10.52
N SER A 150 26.81 12.50 10.37
CA SER A 150 28.19 12.96 10.27
C SER A 150 28.86 12.24 9.11
N ILE A 151 29.45 13.03 8.21
CA ILE A 151 30.33 12.51 7.16
C ILE A 151 31.75 12.79 7.66
N PRO A 152 32.44 11.80 8.24
CA PRO A 152 33.80 12.00 8.71
C PRO A 152 34.71 12.32 7.51
N ALA A 153 35.82 13.03 7.78
CA ALA A 153 36.85 13.20 6.78
C ALA A 153 37.37 11.81 6.34
N PRO A 154 37.58 11.58 5.03
CA PRO A 154 38.15 10.31 4.58
C PRO A 154 39.55 10.14 5.17
N GLU A 155 39.81 8.95 5.69
CA GLU A 155 41.16 8.54 6.11
C GLU A 155 41.89 8.03 4.86
N PHE A 156 43.02 8.65 4.54
CA PHE A 156 43.88 8.20 3.44
C PHE A 156 45.01 7.36 4.02
N ASP A 157 44.85 6.05 4.00
CA ASP A 157 45.93 5.12 4.36
C ASP A 157 46.83 4.90 3.13
N PHE A 158 47.50 5.97 2.71
CA PHE A 158 48.45 5.94 1.60
C PHE A 158 49.86 6.16 2.14
N GLU A 159 50.63 5.08 2.23
CA GLU A 159 52.07 5.13 2.43
C GLU A 159 52.76 4.90 1.08
N PRO A 160 53.40 5.92 0.48
CA PRO A 160 54.05 5.75 -0.81
C PRO A 160 55.27 4.85 -0.68
N ASP A 161 55.24 3.70 -1.37
CA ASP A 161 56.38 2.80 -1.46
C ASP A 161 57.30 3.16 -2.64
N PHE A 162 58.45 3.76 -2.32
CA PHE A 162 59.47 4.12 -3.30
C PHE A 162 60.56 3.05 -3.50
N SER A 163 60.44 1.88 -2.87
CA SER A 163 61.47 0.82 -2.90
C SER A 163 61.83 0.33 -4.31
N GLY A 164 60.89 0.44 -5.26
CA GLY A 164 61.06 0.09 -6.67
C GLY A 164 61.47 1.24 -7.61
N VAL A 165 61.68 2.46 -7.10
CA VAL A 165 61.93 3.67 -7.91
C VAL A 165 63.41 3.83 -8.25
N VAL A 166 63.71 4.00 -9.54
CA VAL A 166 65.09 4.19 -10.04
C VAL A 166 65.29 5.64 -10.48
N HIS A 167 66.38 6.26 -10.03
CA HIS A 167 66.74 7.62 -10.40
C HIS A 167 66.85 7.75 -11.94
N ASN A 168 66.23 8.79 -12.51
CA ASN A 168 66.18 9.06 -13.95
C ASN A 168 65.39 8.03 -14.79
N SER A 169 64.54 7.21 -14.18
CA SER A 169 63.61 6.31 -14.90
C SER A 169 62.15 6.64 -14.55
N PRO A 170 61.51 7.58 -15.27
CA PRO A 170 60.14 8.01 -14.98
C PRO A 170 59.11 6.87 -14.96
N ILE A 171 59.37 5.78 -15.67
CA ILE A 171 58.45 4.64 -15.74
C ILE A 171 58.32 3.88 -14.42
N THR A 172 59.32 3.99 -13.54
CA THR A 172 59.29 3.33 -12.20
C THR A 172 58.36 4.03 -11.21
N PHE A 173 57.94 5.27 -11.48
CA PHE A 173 56.94 5.99 -10.67
C PHE A 173 55.50 5.58 -10.96
N LYS A 174 55.26 4.86 -12.06
CA LYS A 174 53.90 4.49 -12.49
C LYS A 174 53.15 3.75 -11.38
N THR A 175 53.78 2.76 -10.76
CA THR A 175 53.16 1.96 -9.68
C THR A 175 52.75 2.81 -8.49
N VAL A 176 53.56 3.81 -8.10
CA VAL A 176 53.23 4.72 -7.00
C VAL A 176 52.02 5.59 -7.35
N PHE A 177 51.93 6.06 -8.60
CA PHE A 177 50.76 6.81 -9.07
C PHE A 177 49.51 5.95 -9.24
N ASP A 178 49.66 4.70 -9.69
CA ASP A 178 48.56 3.74 -9.81
C ASP A 178 47.97 3.44 -8.42
N GLN A 179 48.82 3.16 -7.42
CA GLN A 179 48.42 2.97 -6.02
C GLN A 179 47.75 4.23 -5.43
N PHE A 180 48.34 5.40 -5.64
CA PHE A 180 47.73 6.66 -5.19
C PHE A 180 46.35 6.88 -5.82
N THR A 181 46.22 6.60 -7.12
CA THR A 181 44.96 6.74 -7.86
C THR A 181 43.90 5.77 -7.34
N GLU A 182 44.29 4.54 -7.01
CA GLU A 182 43.42 3.53 -6.42
C GLU A 182 42.93 3.96 -5.03
N THR A 183 43.85 4.32 -4.11
CA THR A 183 43.47 4.77 -2.75
C THR A 183 42.58 6.02 -2.77
N VAL A 184 42.89 7.00 -3.62
CA VAL A 184 42.05 8.20 -3.77
C VAL A 184 40.70 7.85 -4.39
N GLY A 185 40.68 6.93 -5.36
CA GLY A 185 39.47 6.43 -5.99
C GLY A 185 38.52 5.78 -4.98
N GLU A 186 39.03 4.86 -4.17
CA GLU A 186 38.27 4.18 -3.12
C GLU A 186 37.75 5.16 -2.06
N ALA A 187 38.61 6.06 -1.57
CA ALA A 187 38.22 7.08 -0.59
C ALA A 187 37.14 8.02 -1.15
N LEU A 188 37.21 8.38 -2.43
CA LEU A 188 36.20 9.22 -3.09
C LEU A 188 34.88 8.46 -3.25
N THR A 189 34.91 7.18 -3.63
CA THR A 189 33.71 6.34 -3.74
C THR A 189 33.01 6.21 -2.39
N ASP A 190 33.75 5.89 -1.32
CA ASP A 190 33.20 5.81 0.05
C ASP A 190 32.61 7.15 0.51
N LEU A 191 33.28 8.26 0.22
CA LEU A 191 32.77 9.59 0.52
C LEU A 191 31.45 9.89 -0.21
N VAL A 192 31.37 9.55 -1.51
CA VAL A 192 30.17 9.72 -2.33
C VAL A 192 29.02 8.86 -1.79
N ASP A 193 29.29 7.61 -1.41
CA ASP A 193 28.27 6.71 -0.86
C ASP A 193 27.72 7.23 0.49
N LYS A 194 28.60 7.68 1.39
CA LYS A 194 28.21 8.31 2.66
C LYS A 194 27.41 9.60 2.44
N PHE A 195 27.79 10.41 1.46
CA PHE A 195 27.06 11.62 1.10
C PHE A 195 25.67 11.30 0.53
N ASN A 196 25.57 10.29 -0.34
CA ASN A 196 24.31 9.85 -0.93
C ASN A 196 23.34 9.32 0.14
N GLU A 197 23.81 8.49 1.07
CA GLU A 197 22.99 8.00 2.19
C GLU A 197 22.55 9.15 3.11
N SER A 198 23.44 10.10 3.43
CA SER A 198 23.08 11.29 4.20
C SER A 198 22.02 12.15 3.50
N THR A 199 22.19 12.36 2.19
CA THR A 199 21.24 13.10 1.36
C THR A 199 19.88 12.40 1.30
N LYS A 200 19.87 11.07 1.19
CA LYS A 200 18.64 10.27 1.22
C LYS A 200 17.88 10.44 2.54
N VAL A 201 18.57 10.41 3.68
CA VAL A 201 17.94 10.66 5.00
C VAL A 201 17.34 12.07 5.07
N LEU A 202 18.04 13.10 4.56
CA LEU A 202 17.54 14.46 4.50
C LEU A 202 16.30 14.59 3.60
N VAL A 203 16.33 14.00 2.41
CA VAL A 203 15.20 14.00 1.47
C VAL A 203 13.99 13.29 2.07
N GLU A 204 14.18 12.12 2.70
CA GLU A 204 13.08 11.40 3.37
C GLU A 204 12.50 12.20 4.54
N THR A 205 13.34 12.91 5.29
CA THR A 205 12.90 13.77 6.40
C THR A 205 12.13 14.99 5.89
N GLY A 206 12.59 15.61 4.81
CA GLY A 206 11.89 16.70 4.13
C GLY A 206 10.50 16.26 3.67
N LYS A 207 10.39 15.10 2.99
CA LYS A 207 9.10 14.53 2.55
C LYS A 207 8.12 14.31 3.72
N LYS A 208 8.61 13.88 4.88
CA LYS A 208 7.78 13.72 6.10
C LYS A 208 7.27 15.06 6.59
N ALA A 209 8.17 16.05 6.70
CA ALA A 209 7.83 17.39 7.18
C ALA A 209 6.84 18.09 6.23
N ASP A 210 7.05 17.97 4.92
CA ASP A 210 6.16 18.54 3.90
C ASP A 210 4.77 17.90 3.95
N GLU A 211 4.66 16.57 4.01
CA GLU A 211 3.36 15.88 4.18
C GLU A 211 2.64 16.36 5.46
N GLU A 212 3.33 16.40 6.59
CA GLU A 212 2.74 16.83 7.87
C GLU A 212 2.30 18.30 7.82
N LEU A 213 3.11 19.18 7.25
CA LEU A 213 2.80 20.60 7.10
C LEU A 213 1.63 20.82 6.14
N ASP A 214 1.58 20.10 5.03
CA ASP A 214 0.48 20.17 4.07
C ASP A 214 -0.85 19.73 4.71
N LEU A 215 -0.85 18.59 5.42
CA LEU A 215 -2.03 18.09 6.13
C LEU A 215 -2.52 19.07 7.22
N LEU A 216 -1.58 19.66 7.96
CA LEU A 216 -1.88 20.67 8.98
C LEU A 216 -2.40 21.97 8.35
N SER A 217 -1.78 22.41 7.25
CA SER A 217 -2.19 23.62 6.53
C SER A 217 -3.58 23.46 5.95
N TRP A 218 -3.91 22.28 5.41
CA TRP A 218 -5.24 21.97 4.90
C TRP A 218 -6.32 22.06 6.00
N VAL A 219 -6.10 21.44 7.17
CA VAL A 219 -7.10 21.46 8.24
C VAL A 219 -7.25 22.83 8.89
N LEU A 220 -6.15 23.59 9.04
CA LEU A 220 -6.18 24.95 9.58
C LEU A 220 -6.75 25.96 8.59
N GLY A 221 -6.47 25.79 7.30
CA GLY A 221 -6.96 26.65 6.22
C GLY A 221 -8.45 26.44 5.93
N GLN A 222 -9.02 25.28 6.31
CA GLN A 222 -10.44 24.96 6.17
C GLN A 222 -10.98 25.12 4.74
N ARG A 223 -10.18 24.76 3.73
CA ARG A 223 -10.59 24.81 2.32
C ARG A 223 -10.31 23.49 1.62
N SER A 224 -11.27 23.01 0.83
CA SER A 224 -11.07 21.83 -0.01
C SER A 224 -10.12 22.13 -1.15
N LEU A 225 -9.33 21.13 -1.56
CA LEU A 225 -8.35 21.30 -2.63
C LEU A 225 -9.02 21.28 -4.00
N LEU A 226 -9.86 20.27 -4.26
CA LEU A 226 -10.43 20.06 -5.59
C LEU A 226 -11.59 21.02 -5.90
N SER A 227 -12.50 21.24 -4.96
CA SER A 227 -13.62 22.17 -5.17
C SER A 227 -13.31 23.62 -4.80
N ASN A 228 -12.18 23.89 -4.14
CA ASN A 228 -11.78 25.21 -3.65
C ASN A 228 -12.91 25.92 -2.87
N GLN A 229 -13.61 25.19 -2.02
CA GLN A 229 -14.70 25.68 -1.17
C GLN A 229 -14.28 25.68 0.29
N SER A 230 -14.88 26.55 1.10
CA SER A 230 -14.73 26.46 2.55
C SER A 230 -15.32 25.15 3.06
N PHE A 231 -14.75 24.56 4.11
CA PHE A 231 -15.33 23.39 4.77
C PHE A 231 -16.76 23.64 5.22
N ALA A 232 -17.09 24.88 5.61
CA ALA A 232 -18.43 25.26 6.04
C ALA A 232 -19.45 25.22 4.89
N ASP A 233 -19.03 25.55 3.68
CA ASP A 233 -19.89 25.63 2.49
C ASP A 233 -20.18 24.25 1.87
N LEU A 234 -19.35 23.25 2.19
CA LEU A 234 -19.53 21.88 1.71
C LEU A 234 -20.66 21.16 2.44
N PRO A 235 -21.63 20.57 1.70
CA PRO A 235 -22.69 19.76 2.28
C PRO A 235 -22.15 18.58 3.09
N LEU A 236 -22.79 18.27 4.22
CA LEU A 236 -22.34 17.22 5.14
C LEU A 236 -22.23 15.83 4.49
N SER A 237 -23.05 15.55 3.47
CA SER A 237 -23.05 14.31 2.71
C SER A 237 -21.85 14.15 1.78
N GLU A 238 -21.25 15.25 1.31
CA GLU A 238 -20.09 15.25 0.42
C GLU A 238 -18.76 15.15 1.18
N ARG A 239 -18.72 15.74 2.38
CA ARG A 239 -17.50 15.86 3.21
C ARG A 239 -16.71 14.55 3.35
N PRO A 240 -17.33 13.37 3.59
CA PRO A 240 -16.57 12.13 3.72
C PRO A 240 -15.70 11.83 2.50
N LEU A 241 -16.22 11.99 1.28
CA LEU A 241 -15.50 11.68 0.05
C LEU A 241 -14.54 12.80 -0.34
N VAL A 242 -14.99 14.05 -0.26
CA VAL A 242 -14.19 15.24 -0.62
C VAL A 242 -12.96 15.37 0.28
N PHE A 243 -13.12 15.28 1.60
CA PHE A 243 -12.01 15.45 2.53
C PHE A 243 -11.06 14.26 2.54
N ALA A 244 -11.57 13.04 2.38
CA ALA A 244 -10.73 11.87 2.18
C ALA A 244 -9.88 11.98 0.91
N HIS A 245 -10.44 12.53 -0.18
CA HIS A 245 -9.69 12.82 -1.40
C HIS A 245 -8.56 13.81 -1.18
N ASP A 246 -8.84 14.91 -0.50
CA ASP A 246 -7.84 15.94 -0.24
C ASP A 246 -6.71 15.39 0.62
N LEU A 247 -7.04 14.77 1.76
CA LEU A 247 -6.05 14.15 2.64
C LEU A 247 -5.21 13.09 1.92
N ALA A 248 -5.84 12.26 1.07
CA ALA A 248 -5.09 11.33 0.26
C ALA A 248 -4.13 12.08 -0.66
N SER A 249 -4.54 13.14 -1.35
CA SER A 249 -3.72 13.99 -2.26
C SER A 249 -2.49 14.61 -1.60
N LEU A 250 -2.61 14.92 -0.31
CA LEU A 250 -1.51 15.43 0.50
C LEU A 250 -0.61 14.31 1.05
N THR A 251 -1.11 13.07 1.13
CA THR A 251 -0.29 11.93 1.59
C THR A 251 0.75 11.55 0.54
N LYS A 252 2.03 11.61 0.91
CA LYS A 252 3.21 11.25 0.12
C LYS A 252 3.88 9.96 0.59
N ILE A 253 3.72 9.61 1.87
CA ILE A 253 4.32 8.45 2.50
C ILE A 253 3.23 7.42 2.76
N PHE A 254 3.42 6.23 2.21
CA PHE A 254 2.47 5.12 2.37
C PHE A 254 2.88 4.26 3.57
N PRO A 255 1.93 3.65 4.31
CA PRO A 255 0.52 4.04 4.33
C PRO A 255 0.35 5.41 4.98
N GLY A 256 -0.86 5.96 4.91
CA GLY A 256 -1.23 7.22 5.56
C GLY A 256 -0.91 7.30 7.07
N PRO A 257 -0.87 8.51 7.66
CA PRO A 257 -0.65 8.66 9.09
C PRO A 257 -1.85 8.16 9.91
N ASN A 258 -1.62 7.73 11.14
CA ASN A 258 -2.68 7.30 12.06
C ASN A 258 -3.60 8.46 12.49
N SER A 259 -3.21 9.70 12.22
CA SER A 259 -3.99 10.91 12.55
C SER A 259 -5.09 11.22 11.54
N ILE A 260 -5.20 10.51 10.40
CA ILE A 260 -6.21 10.77 9.37
C ILE A 260 -7.64 10.85 9.93
N PRO A 261 -8.12 9.93 10.80
CA PRO A 261 -9.45 10.03 11.38
C PRO A 261 -9.60 11.29 12.25
N GLY A 262 -8.55 11.65 13.00
CA GLY A 262 -8.51 12.88 13.79
C GLY A 262 -8.59 14.14 12.92
N LEU A 263 -7.89 14.17 11.78
CA LEU A 263 -7.93 15.27 10.82
C LEU A 263 -9.31 15.39 10.16
N LEU A 264 -9.90 14.26 9.74
CA LEU A 264 -11.27 14.21 9.21
C LEU A 264 -12.29 14.72 10.22
N SER A 265 -12.17 14.30 11.49
CA SER A 265 -13.06 14.76 12.56
C SER A 265 -12.91 16.26 12.80
N ARG A 266 -11.68 16.79 12.81
CA ARG A 266 -11.41 18.24 12.93
C ARG A 266 -11.97 19.04 11.75
N ALA A 267 -11.95 18.47 10.55
CA ALA A 267 -12.55 19.06 9.35
C ALA A 267 -14.10 18.99 9.35
N GLY A 268 -14.72 18.32 10.33
CA GLY A 268 -16.16 18.26 10.49
C GLY A 268 -16.84 17.02 9.90
N VAL A 269 -16.09 15.95 9.63
CA VAL A 269 -16.67 14.61 9.36
C VAL A 269 -17.12 14.00 10.68
N LYS A 270 -18.39 13.58 10.75
CA LYS A 270 -18.95 13.02 11.99
C LYS A 270 -18.39 11.61 12.26
N ALA A 271 -17.95 11.39 13.51
CA ALA A 271 -17.50 10.07 13.96
C ALA A 271 -18.66 9.06 14.09
N THR A 272 -19.86 9.55 14.38
CA THR A 272 -21.08 8.75 14.61
C THR A 272 -22.14 9.02 13.55
N GLY A 273 -23.17 8.17 13.54
CA GLY A 273 -24.26 8.21 12.56
C GLY A 273 -24.12 7.09 11.53
N LYS A 274 -25.05 7.08 10.58
CA LYS A 274 -25.09 6.12 9.47
C LYS A 274 -25.31 6.88 8.18
N ILE A 275 -24.45 6.64 7.21
CA ILE A 275 -24.60 7.09 5.83
C ILE A 275 -24.56 5.87 4.93
N LYS A 276 -25.43 5.79 3.92
CA LYS A 276 -25.33 4.75 2.89
C LYS A 276 -24.21 5.14 1.94
N ILE A 277 -23.45 4.15 1.47
CA ILE A 277 -22.40 4.38 0.47
C ILE A 277 -22.98 5.06 -0.77
N VAL A 278 -24.13 4.58 -1.24
CA VAL A 278 -24.81 5.11 -2.44
C VAL A 278 -25.25 6.57 -2.31
N ASP A 279 -25.69 6.99 -1.12
CA ASP A 279 -26.10 8.38 -0.86
C ASP A 279 -24.89 9.33 -0.92
N ALA A 280 -23.76 8.92 -0.35
CA ALA A 280 -22.52 9.71 -0.40
C ALA A 280 -21.96 9.81 -1.82
N VAL A 281 -22.01 8.71 -2.58
CA VAL A 281 -21.59 8.66 -3.99
C VAL A 281 -22.47 9.55 -4.86
N ASN A 282 -23.78 9.61 -4.60
CA ASN A 282 -24.68 10.51 -5.32
C ASN A 282 -24.58 11.98 -4.89
N ALA A 283 -24.06 12.27 -3.70
CA ALA A 283 -23.93 13.63 -3.20
C ALA A 283 -22.86 14.46 -3.92
N VAL A 284 -21.81 13.83 -4.46
CA VAL A 284 -20.73 14.55 -5.15
C VAL A 284 -21.11 14.91 -6.59
N SER A 285 -20.53 16.00 -7.12
CA SER A 285 -20.80 16.47 -8.48
C SER A 285 -20.12 15.60 -9.56
N ASP A 286 -20.59 15.72 -10.80
CA ASP A 286 -20.05 15.00 -11.95
C ASP A 286 -18.62 15.46 -12.31
N ASP A 287 -18.36 16.76 -12.19
CA ASP A 287 -17.03 17.35 -12.41
C ASP A 287 -16.04 16.82 -11.37
N TRP A 288 -16.43 16.78 -10.09
CA TRP A 288 -15.62 16.23 -9.02
C TRP A 288 -15.36 14.73 -9.26
N THR A 289 -16.40 13.97 -9.59
CA THR A 289 -16.30 12.53 -9.88
C THR A 289 -15.32 12.26 -11.03
N SER A 290 -15.44 13.02 -12.12
CA SER A 290 -14.57 12.89 -13.29
C SER A 290 -13.10 13.19 -12.95
N ALA A 291 -12.85 14.23 -12.15
CA ALA A 291 -11.51 14.58 -11.71
C ALA A 291 -10.90 13.50 -10.81
N VAL A 292 -11.68 12.93 -9.89
CA VAL A 292 -11.23 11.87 -8.98
C VAL A 292 -10.94 10.56 -9.70
N LEU A 293 -11.71 10.22 -10.73
CA LEU A 293 -11.52 9.00 -11.53
C LEU A 293 -10.44 9.12 -12.60
N LYS A 294 -9.95 10.33 -12.90
CA LYS A 294 -8.97 10.57 -13.96
C LYS A 294 -7.73 9.69 -13.81
N GLY A 295 -7.47 8.86 -14.82
CA GLY A 295 -6.31 7.97 -14.87
C GLY A 295 -6.36 6.79 -13.90
N ARG A 296 -7.50 6.58 -13.21
CA ARG A 296 -7.68 5.47 -12.28
C ARG A 296 -8.54 4.39 -12.90
N LYS A 297 -8.32 3.15 -12.45
CA LYS A 297 -9.10 1.97 -12.86
C LYS A 297 -9.61 1.27 -11.61
N PRO A 298 -10.76 1.69 -11.07
CA PRO A 298 -11.32 1.11 -9.86
C PRO A 298 -11.67 -0.37 -10.04
N SER A 299 -11.32 -1.20 -9.05
CA SER A 299 -11.75 -2.58 -8.99
C SER A 299 -13.05 -2.68 -8.20
N PRO A 300 -14.03 -3.49 -8.63
CA PRO A 300 -15.20 -3.79 -7.82
C PRO A 300 -14.84 -4.46 -6.50
N VAL A 301 -13.68 -5.12 -6.39
CA VAL A 301 -13.25 -5.85 -5.19
C VAL A 301 -12.45 -4.96 -4.27
N THR A 302 -11.30 -4.43 -4.69
CA THR A 302 -10.41 -3.68 -3.79
C THR A 302 -10.69 -2.18 -3.72
N SER A 303 -11.55 -1.63 -4.58
CA SER A 303 -11.96 -0.22 -4.47
C SER A 303 -13.46 -0.02 -4.74
N PRO A 304 -14.34 -0.65 -3.93
CA PRO A 304 -15.77 -0.66 -4.15
C PRO A 304 -16.44 0.72 -4.15
N VAL A 305 -15.92 1.70 -3.40
CA VAL A 305 -16.47 3.07 -3.39
C VAL A 305 -16.05 3.84 -4.65
N HIS A 306 -14.81 3.71 -5.10
CA HIS A 306 -14.41 4.25 -6.41
C HIS A 306 -15.13 3.56 -7.57
N PHE A 307 -15.39 2.26 -7.46
CA PHE A 307 -16.18 1.54 -8.45
C PHE A 307 -17.63 2.02 -8.49
N ALA A 308 -18.21 2.40 -7.34
CA ALA A 308 -19.51 3.06 -7.28
C ALA A 308 -19.51 4.40 -8.06
N LEU A 309 -18.48 5.23 -7.86
CA LEU A 309 -18.31 6.47 -8.62
C LEU A 309 -18.23 6.22 -10.13
N LEU A 310 -17.50 5.18 -10.55
CA LEU A 310 -17.42 4.80 -11.96
C LEU A 310 -18.80 4.41 -12.52
N ARG A 311 -19.55 3.56 -11.81
CA ARG A 311 -20.90 3.15 -12.24
C ARG A 311 -21.89 4.32 -12.28
N ARG A 312 -21.78 5.25 -11.31
CA ARG A 312 -22.53 6.51 -11.31
C ARG A 312 -22.17 7.37 -12.53
N GLN A 313 -20.89 7.48 -12.90
CA GLN A 313 -20.47 8.24 -14.07
C GLN A 313 -21.00 7.62 -15.38
N GLU A 314 -21.04 6.29 -15.48
CA GLU A 314 -21.55 5.56 -16.66
C GLU A 314 -23.06 5.68 -16.84
N THR A 315 -23.83 5.70 -15.74
CA THR A 315 -25.30 5.61 -15.77
C THR A 315 -26.00 6.94 -15.47
N GLY A 316 -25.26 7.92 -14.95
CA GLY A 316 -25.79 9.16 -14.38
C GLY A 316 -26.09 9.04 -12.88
N ALA A 317 -26.27 10.20 -12.24
CA ALA A 317 -26.66 10.29 -10.83
C ALA A 317 -28.06 9.69 -10.59
N GLY A 318 -28.29 9.18 -9.38
CA GLY A 318 -29.56 8.54 -9.00
C GLY A 318 -29.42 7.04 -8.73
N GLU A 319 -30.49 6.28 -8.89
CA GLU A 319 -30.55 4.87 -8.47
C GLU A 319 -30.18 3.86 -9.58
N GLY A 320 -30.05 4.31 -10.83
CA GLY A 320 -29.87 3.44 -12.00
C GLY A 320 -28.64 2.53 -11.94
N TRP A 321 -27.59 2.94 -11.22
CA TRP A 321 -26.34 2.20 -11.09
C TRP A 321 -26.30 1.23 -9.89
N TYR A 322 -27.26 1.32 -8.96
CA TYR A 322 -27.22 0.61 -7.68
C TYR A 322 -27.19 -0.91 -7.85
N ALA A 323 -28.07 -1.46 -8.69
CA ALA A 323 -28.20 -2.89 -8.90
C ALA A 323 -26.92 -3.49 -9.52
N GLY A 324 -26.36 -2.83 -10.54
CA GLY A 324 -25.12 -3.26 -11.20
C GLY A 324 -23.92 -3.21 -10.25
N TRP A 325 -23.81 -2.15 -9.45
CA TRP A 325 -22.76 -2.04 -8.42
C TRP A 325 -22.90 -3.13 -7.36
N SER A 326 -24.10 -3.32 -6.79
CA SER A 326 -24.34 -4.32 -5.74
C SER A 326 -24.08 -5.74 -6.24
N ALA A 327 -24.57 -6.09 -7.42
CA ALA A 327 -24.36 -7.40 -8.02
C ALA A 327 -22.87 -7.70 -8.29
N THR A 328 -22.11 -6.70 -8.74
CA THR A 328 -20.67 -6.89 -9.07
C THR A 328 -19.80 -6.92 -7.82
N THR A 329 -20.09 -6.06 -6.84
CA THR A 329 -19.27 -5.92 -5.64
C THR A 329 -19.66 -6.91 -4.54
N GLY A 330 -20.87 -7.47 -4.59
CA GLY A 330 -21.44 -8.27 -3.51
C GLY A 330 -21.79 -7.46 -2.26
N ILE A 331 -21.87 -6.13 -2.36
CA ILE A 331 -22.21 -5.23 -1.24
C ILE A 331 -23.68 -4.81 -1.37
N ASP A 332 -24.41 -4.84 -0.26
CA ASP A 332 -25.82 -4.44 -0.22
C ASP A 332 -25.99 -2.94 -0.53
N VAL A 333 -27.02 -2.57 -1.31
CA VAL A 333 -27.34 -1.17 -1.64
C VAL A 333 -27.62 -0.34 -0.37
N GLY A 334 -28.19 -0.96 0.65
CA GLY A 334 -28.43 -0.39 1.96
C GLY A 334 -27.25 -0.45 2.92
N ALA A 335 -26.06 -0.88 2.48
CA ALA A 335 -24.86 -0.91 3.33
C ALA A 335 -24.58 0.48 3.90
N THR A 336 -24.53 0.56 5.23
CA THR A 336 -24.26 1.80 5.97
C THR A 336 -22.97 1.70 6.78
N MET A 337 -22.32 2.84 6.94
CA MET A 337 -21.18 3.00 7.85
C MET A 337 -21.21 4.40 8.48
N SER A 338 -20.37 4.65 9.47
CA SER A 338 -20.22 6.01 9.98
C SER A 338 -19.56 6.91 8.93
N PRO A 339 -19.82 8.22 8.91
CA PRO A 339 -19.19 9.12 7.94
C PRO A 339 -17.66 9.09 7.99
N ILE A 340 -17.07 8.96 9.18
CA ILE A 340 -15.63 8.81 9.33
C ILE A 340 -15.11 7.48 8.76
N ALA A 341 -15.83 6.37 8.96
CA ALA A 341 -15.44 5.08 8.38
C ALA A 341 -15.52 5.10 6.84
N LEU A 342 -16.51 5.79 6.28
CA LEU A 342 -16.60 5.99 4.82
C LEU A 342 -15.44 6.82 4.30
N ALA A 343 -15.11 7.92 4.99
CA ALA A 343 -13.98 8.75 4.62
C ALA A 343 -12.66 7.96 4.68
N GLU A 344 -12.44 7.16 5.73
CA GLU A 344 -11.26 6.30 5.83
C GLU A 344 -11.22 5.21 4.75
N GLN A 345 -12.34 4.56 4.47
CA GLN A 345 -12.47 3.59 3.38
C GLN A 345 -12.06 4.25 2.06
N PHE A 346 -12.64 5.41 1.74
CA PHE A 346 -12.35 6.12 0.50
C PHE A 346 -10.89 6.58 0.42
N TYR A 347 -10.35 7.12 1.52
CA TYR A 347 -8.94 7.51 1.64
C TYR A 347 -8.01 6.33 1.32
N ARG A 348 -8.27 5.16 1.93
CA ARG A 348 -7.48 3.94 1.75
C ARG A 348 -7.59 3.41 0.31
N GLU A 349 -8.76 3.50 -0.32
CA GLU A 349 -8.92 3.15 -1.73
C GLU A 349 -8.11 4.08 -2.66
N ILE A 350 -8.01 5.38 -2.36
CA ILE A 350 -7.16 6.30 -3.14
C ILE A 350 -5.69 5.90 -3.01
N LEU A 351 -5.24 5.58 -1.79
CA LEU A 351 -3.86 5.15 -1.58
C LEU A 351 -3.55 3.83 -2.27
N TRP A 352 -4.53 2.93 -2.38
CA TRP A 352 -4.41 1.68 -3.12
C TRP A 352 -4.32 1.88 -4.64
N LEU A 353 -5.06 2.86 -5.18
CA LEU A 353 -5.13 3.14 -6.63
C LEU A 353 -3.95 3.97 -7.16
N ARG A 354 -3.18 4.63 -6.29
CA ARG A 354 -1.91 5.31 -6.65
C ARG A 354 -0.80 4.32 -6.84
#